data_AF-A0A931LMW6-F1
#
_entry.id   AF-A0A931LMW6-F1
#
_cell.length_a   1.000
_cell.length_b   1.000
_cell.length_c   1.000
_cell.angle_alpha   90.00
_cell.angle_beta   90.00
_cell.angle_gamma   90.00
#
_symmetry.space_group_name_H-M   'P 1'
#
loop_
_entity.id
_entity.type
_entity.pdbx_description
1 polymer ?
#
loop_
_entity_poly.entity_id
_entity_poly.type
_entity_poly.pdbx_seq_one_letter_code
_entity_poly.pdbx_strand_id
1 'polypeptide(L)'
;MKVKVFSLARYTEEALKRAIYSQDENGVVLAKVPKASGFFAQGDNFEEARENLREVIEGNVLLALQLGLEIPHIDGVEVEERLVSPAGMVETPRLQAKRSLW
;
A
#
# COMPACT_ATOMS: atom_id res chain seq x y z
N MET A 1 -1.74 -9.21 16.85
CA MET A 1 -1.97 -9.29 15.39
C MET A 1 -0.76 -8.70 14.68
N LYS A 2 -0.29 -9.32 13.57
CA LYS A 2 0.73 -8.69 12.73
C LYS A 2 0.04 -7.69 11.80
N VAL A 3 0.60 -6.50 11.66
CA VAL A 3 0.12 -5.46 10.73
C VAL A 3 1.27 -4.98 9.88
N LYS A 4 0.98 -4.55 8.65
CA LYS A 4 1.93 -3.89 7.76
C LYS A 4 1.73 -2.38 7.85
N VAL A 5 2.81 -1.63 8.04
CA VAL A 5 2.80 -0.16 8.17
C VAL A 5 3.65 0.43 7.05
N PHE A 6 3.01 1.24 6.20
CA PHE A 6 3.64 1.96 5.09
C PHE A 6 2.70 3.07 4.61
N SER A 7 3.23 4.02 3.84
CA SER A 7 2.40 5.02 3.15
C SER A 7 1.90 4.45 1.82
N LEU A 8 0.60 4.24 1.70
CA LEU A 8 -0.01 3.76 0.45
C LEU A 8 0.25 4.76 -0.70
N ALA A 9 0.08 6.06 -0.46
CA ALA A 9 0.34 7.09 -1.46
C ALA A 9 1.79 7.05 -1.99
N ARG A 10 2.79 6.92 -1.10
CA ARG A 10 4.20 6.77 -1.51
C ARG A 10 4.44 5.46 -2.26
N TYR A 11 3.83 4.36 -1.80
CA TYR A 11 3.92 3.07 -2.47
C TYR A 11 3.42 3.15 -3.91
N THR A 12 2.22 3.70 -4.10
CA THR A 12 1.60 3.89 -5.41
C THR A 12 2.43 4.80 -6.30
N GLU A 13 2.92 5.92 -5.79
CA GLU A 13 3.75 6.85 -6.56
C GLU A 13 5.08 6.21 -7.01
N GLU A 14 5.78 5.52 -6.11
CA GLU A 14 7.02 4.82 -6.46
C GLU A 14 6.78 3.67 -7.45
N ALA A 15 5.65 2.96 -7.35
CA ALA A 15 5.27 1.94 -8.32
C ALA A 15 5.00 2.56 -9.70
N LEU A 16 4.25 3.67 -9.75
CA LEU A 16 3.93 4.40 -10.99
C LEU A 16 5.15 5.04 -11.67
N LYS A 17 6.18 5.43 -10.91
CA LYS A 17 7.48 5.89 -11.47
C LYS A 17 8.24 4.79 -12.21
N ARG A 18 7.98 3.53 -11.85
CA ARG A 18 8.62 2.34 -12.45
C ARG A 18 7.76 1.71 -13.55
N ALA A 19 6.56 2.24 -13.77
CA ALA A 19 5.66 1.74 -14.79
C ALA A 19 6.27 1.88 -16.19
N ILE A 20 6.11 0.84 -16.99
CA ILE A 20 6.44 0.83 -18.42
C ILE A 20 5.15 0.83 -19.23
N TYR A 21 5.17 1.57 -20.34
CA TYR A 21 4.03 1.78 -21.21
C TYR A 21 4.35 1.24 -22.61
N SER A 22 3.37 0.62 -23.25
CA SER A 22 3.44 0.22 -24.65
C SER A 22 2.10 0.43 -25.32
N GLN A 23 2.09 0.93 -26.54
CA GLN A 23 0.87 1.08 -27.33
C GLN A 23 0.81 0.00 -28.41
N ASP A 24 -0.37 -0.60 -28.61
CA ASP A 24 -0.59 -1.59 -29.67
C ASP A 24 -0.98 -0.94 -31.01
N GLU A 25 -1.22 -1.77 -32.03
CA GLU A 25 -1.61 -1.32 -33.38
C GLU A 25 -3.00 -0.66 -33.44
N ASN A 26 -3.84 -0.85 -32.42
CA ASN A 26 -5.17 -0.27 -32.32
C ASN A 26 -5.18 1.02 -31.48
N GLY A 27 -4.02 1.44 -30.97
CA GLY A 27 -3.88 2.63 -30.15
C GLY A 27 -4.13 2.40 -28.65
N VAL A 28 -4.40 1.18 -28.20
CA VAL A 28 -4.58 0.86 -26.78
C VAL A 28 -3.24 0.94 -26.06
N VAL A 29 -3.20 1.67 -24.96
CA VAL A 29 -2.00 1.83 -24.13
C VAL A 29 -2.04 0.84 -22.98
N LEU A 30 -1.09 -0.09 -22.94
CA LEU A 30 -0.83 -0.98 -21.82
C LEU A 30 0.18 -0.34 -20.87
N ALA A 31 -0.13 -0.31 -19.58
CA ALA A 31 0.76 0.15 -18.52
C ALA A 31 1.00 -0.99 -17.52
N LYS A 32 2.25 -1.21 -17.09
CA LYS A 32 2.56 -2.22 -16.07
C LYS A 32 3.76 -1.86 -15.21
N VAL A 33 3.76 -2.31 -13.96
CA VAL A 33 4.93 -2.21 -13.07
C VAL A 33 5.76 -3.51 -13.18
N PRO A 34 6.99 -3.46 -13.70
CA PRO A 34 7.83 -4.66 -13.83
C PRO A 34 8.04 -5.33 -12.47
N LYS A 35 8.06 -6.67 -12.45
CA LYS A 35 8.28 -7.51 -11.24
C LYS A 35 7.24 -7.37 -10.13
N ALA A 36 6.15 -6.62 -10.35
CA ALA A 36 5.00 -6.59 -9.45
C ALA A 36 3.81 -7.29 -10.11
N SER A 37 3.59 -8.56 -9.75
CA SER A 37 2.48 -9.34 -10.30
C SER A 37 1.14 -8.68 -9.98
N GLY A 38 0.24 -8.63 -10.97
CA GLY A 38 -1.08 -8.00 -10.85
C GLY A 38 -1.09 -6.49 -11.07
N PHE A 39 0.07 -5.81 -11.18
CA PHE A 39 0.13 -4.37 -11.42
C PHE A 39 0.22 -4.07 -12.92
N PHE A 40 -0.91 -4.18 -13.60
CA PHE A 40 -1.05 -3.78 -15.00
C PHE A 40 -2.46 -3.25 -15.27
N ALA A 41 -2.55 -2.32 -16.21
CA ALA A 41 -3.81 -1.75 -16.67
C ALA A 41 -3.70 -1.38 -18.14
N GLN A 42 -4.83 -1.02 -18.73
CA GLN A 42 -4.90 -0.47 -20.08
C GLN A 42 -5.74 0.80 -20.08
N GLY A 43 -5.59 1.63 -21.11
CA GLY A 43 -6.44 2.79 -21.36
C GLY A 43 -6.36 3.22 -22.82
N ASP A 44 -7.27 4.09 -23.24
CA ASP A 44 -7.33 4.61 -24.62
C ASP A 44 -6.20 5.60 -24.91
N ASN A 45 -5.53 6.09 -23.85
CA ASN A 45 -4.35 6.93 -23.93
C ASN A 45 -3.43 6.72 -22.71
N PHE A 46 -2.26 7.36 -22.70
CA PHE A 46 -1.26 7.21 -21.63
C PHE A 46 -1.71 7.73 -20.26
N GLU A 47 -2.50 8.81 -20.24
CA GLU A 47 -3.00 9.40 -19.00
C GLU A 47 -4.02 8.47 -18.35
N GLU A 48 -4.98 7.98 -19.14
CA GLU A 48 -5.98 7.02 -18.68
C GLU A 48 -5.32 5.70 -18.24
N ALA A 49 -4.38 5.16 -19.01
CA ALA A 49 -3.67 3.94 -18.61
C ALA A 49 -2.89 4.13 -17.30
N ARG A 50 -2.35 5.32 -17.05
CA ARG A 50 -1.65 5.66 -15.80
C ARG A 50 -2.61 5.75 -14.61
N GLU A 51 -3.77 6.38 -14.78
CA GLU A 51 -4.79 6.46 -13.72
C GLU A 51 -5.42 5.10 -13.44
N ASN A 52 -5.74 4.31 -14.48
CA ASN A 52 -6.20 2.93 -14.30
C ASN A 52 -5.14 2.08 -13.58
N LEU A 53 -3.86 2.26 -13.89
CA LEU A 53 -2.77 1.56 -13.18
C LEU A 53 -2.68 1.98 -11.71
N ARG A 54 -2.93 3.26 -11.37
CA ARG A 54 -2.99 3.74 -9.98
C ARG A 54 -4.07 2.98 -9.20
N GLU A 55 -5.28 2.89 -9.75
CA GLU A 55 -6.39 2.17 -9.13
C GLU A 55 -6.08 0.69 -8.94
N VAL A 56 -5.49 0.04 -9.95
CA VAL A 56 -5.07 -1.36 -9.88
C VAL A 56 -4.04 -1.58 -8.78
N ILE A 57 -3.04 -0.68 -8.63
CA ILE A 57 -2.03 -0.79 -7.57
C ILE A 57 -2.70 -0.72 -6.19
N GLU A 58 -3.51 0.31 -5.95
CA GLU A 58 -4.17 0.50 -4.65
C GLU A 58 -5.12 -0.65 -4.32
N GLY A 59 -5.94 -1.08 -5.29
CA GLY A 59 -6.86 -2.20 -5.14
C GLY A 59 -6.16 -3.53 -4.85
N ASN A 60 -5.07 -3.84 -5.58
CA ASN A 60 -4.33 -5.08 -5.34
C ASN A 60 -3.58 -5.07 -4.00
N VAL A 61 -3.04 -3.92 -3.58
CA VAL A 61 -2.43 -3.77 -2.25
C VAL A 61 -3.46 -4.02 -1.15
N LEU A 62 -4.66 -3.45 -1.28
CA LEU A 62 -5.74 -3.63 -0.33
C LEU A 62 -6.22 -5.09 -0.28
N LEU A 63 -6.37 -5.73 -1.44
CA LEU A 63 -6.75 -7.13 -1.55
C LEU A 63 -5.69 -8.05 -0.92
N ALA A 64 -4.40 -7.80 -1.18
CA ALA A 64 -3.30 -8.56 -0.59
C ALA A 64 -3.32 -8.46 0.94
N LEU A 65 -3.54 -7.25 1.48
CA LEU A 65 -3.68 -7.04 2.93
C LEU A 65 -4.87 -7.81 3.53
N GLN A 66 -6.03 -7.80 2.88
CA GLN A 66 -7.24 -8.49 3.35
C GLN A 66 -7.08 -10.01 3.35
N LEU A 67 -6.39 -10.55 2.34
CA LEU A 67 -6.16 -11.99 2.18
C LEU A 67 -4.90 -12.49 2.91
N GLY A 68 -4.12 -11.60 3.52
CA GLY A 68 -2.84 -11.94 4.16
C GLY A 68 -1.77 -12.39 3.16
N LEU A 69 -1.86 -11.95 1.90
CA LEU A 69 -0.87 -12.20 0.86
C LEU A 69 0.30 -11.22 0.96
N GLU A 70 1.42 -11.57 0.34
CA GLU A 70 2.55 -10.65 0.19
C GLU A 70 2.18 -9.50 -0.75
N ILE A 71 2.56 -8.29 -0.34
CA ILE A 71 2.50 -7.11 -1.20
C ILE A 71 3.79 -7.08 -2.03
N PRO A 72 3.73 -6.81 -3.34
CA PRO A 72 4.93 -6.71 -4.17
C PRO A 72 5.95 -5.72 -3.60
N HIS A 73 7.23 -6.06 -3.66
CA HIS A 73 8.29 -5.12 -3.28
C HIS A 73 8.42 -4.00 -4.32
N ILE A 74 8.53 -2.75 -3.85
CA ILE A 74 8.77 -1.57 -4.68
C ILE A 74 9.97 -0.83 -4.09
N ASP A 75 11.02 -0.64 -4.90
CA ASP A 75 12.25 0.01 -4.44
C ASP A 75 11.93 1.42 -3.90
N GLY A 76 12.61 1.83 -2.82
CA GLY A 76 12.40 3.15 -2.20
C GLY A 76 11.18 3.25 -1.28
N VAL A 77 10.48 2.14 -1.06
CA VAL A 77 9.36 2.02 -0.12
C VAL A 77 9.60 0.86 0.83
N GLU A 78 9.63 1.16 2.12
CA GLU A 78 9.74 0.16 3.17
C GLU A 78 8.33 -0.20 3.68
N VAL A 79 8.06 -1.50 3.80
CA VAL A 79 6.82 -2.03 4.40
C VAL A 79 7.20 -2.69 5.72
N GLU A 80 6.93 -2.02 6.83
CA GLU A 80 7.28 -2.50 8.17
C GLU A 80 6.23 -3.50 8.66
N GLU A 81 6.64 -4.66 9.18
CA GLU A 81 5.76 -5.55 9.94
C GLU A 81 5.84 -5.27 11.43
N ARG A 82 4.70 -4.95 12.05
CA ARG A 82 4.60 -4.68 13.48
C ARG A 82 3.65 -5.63 14.18
N LEU A 83 4.02 -6.06 15.38
CA LEU A 83 3.11 -6.74 16.30
C LEU A 83 2.29 -5.68 17.05
N VAL A 84 0.96 -5.75 16.92
CA VAL A 84 0.03 -4.94 17.71
C VAL A 84 -0.74 -5.84 18.68
N SER A 85 -0.76 -5.44 19.95
CA SER A 85 -1.57 -6.08 20.99
C SER A 85 -3.04 -5.65 20.83
N PRO A 86 -4.02 -6.54 21.10
CA PRO A 86 -5.45 -6.19 20.99
C PRO A 86 -5.95 -5.10 21.96
N ALA A 87 -5.12 -4.67 22.92
CA ALA A 87 -5.47 -3.65 23.91
C ALA A 87 -4.82 -2.30 23.55
N GLY A 88 -5.59 -1.43 22.90
CA GLY A 88 -5.17 -0.11 22.45
C GLY A 88 -6.23 0.99 22.59
N MET A 89 -7.25 0.78 23.43
CA MET A 89 -8.07 1.87 23.97
C MET A 89 -8.16 1.72 25.48
N VAL A 90 -7.76 2.80 26.17
CA VAL A 90 -7.79 3.06 27.62
C VAL A 90 -6.66 2.45 28.46
N GLU A 91 -5.60 3.24 28.66
CA GLU A 91 -5.08 3.48 30.01
C GLU A 91 -5.05 5.00 30.25
N THR A 92 -6.03 5.51 30.98
CA THR A 92 -5.95 6.84 31.59
C THR A 92 -4.89 6.81 32.70
N PRO A 93 -4.05 7.85 32.88
CA PRO A 93 -3.06 7.86 33.93
C PRO A 93 -3.75 7.86 35.30
N ARG A 94 -3.51 6.82 36.10
CA ARG A 94 -3.97 6.76 37.49
C ARG A 94 -3.26 7.86 38.28
N LEU A 95 -4.00 8.92 38.64
CA LEU A 95 -3.57 9.93 39.61
C LEU A 95 -3.01 9.21 40.85
N GLN A 96 -1.71 9.38 41.12
CA GLN A 96 -1.13 8.89 42.37
C GLN A 96 -1.63 9.77 43.53
N ALA A 97 -2.71 9.33 44.18
CA ALA A 97 -3.04 9.79 45.51
C ALA A 97 -2.01 9.19 46.49
N LYS A 98 -0.95 9.93 46.79
CA LYS A 98 -0.10 9.65 47.96
C LYS A 98 -0.92 9.92 49.22
N ARG A 99 -1.61 8.89 49.74
CA ARG A 99 -1.93 8.79 51.15
C ARG A 99 -0.80 8.00 51.80
N SER A 100 0.20 8.71 52.34
CA SER A 100 0.99 8.22 53.46
C SER A 100 0.37 8.80 54.72
N LEU A 101 -0.45 7.97 55.37
CA LEU A 101 -0.59 8.01 56.82
C LEU A 101 0.77 7.61 57.42
N TRP A 102 0.99 8.11 58.64
CA TRP A 102 2.22 8.09 59.46
C TRP A 102 3.21 9.19 59.12
#